data_AF-A0A927ZTB8-F1
#
_entry.id   AF-A0A927ZTB8-F1
#
_cell.length_a   1.000
_cell.length_b   1.000
_cell.length_c   1.000
_cell.angle_alpha   90.00
_cell.angle_beta   90.00
_cell.angle_gamma   90.00
#
_symmetry.space_group_name_H-M   'P 1'
#
loop_
_entity.id
_entity.type
_entity.pdbx_description
1 polymer ?
#
loop_
_entity_poly.entity_id
_entity_poly.type
_entity_poly.pdbx_seq_one_letter_code
_entity_poly.pdbx_strand_id
1 'polypeptide(L)'
;MKMKRSRLAIRSIFCMLWGGFFCLFVLAFPPQAEALYGGGMQAEVFPQQISSQKLAGIARQQLELELHKISETRRHVLTLTNAPRDIRLPAGNLRYEAEIPGQIRYGGVQPVHIRLFIDEKLYRRVICYYRVQVFEKVLVAGMNLGLEQAIAPNAVRVEDREVTGGQGRYLEKFEDIAGRVPVRYIQMGQPLEQNMLQNPVVIHSGAPVKLVTNYKGIQVSAEGIAMQKGRVGGRIKVRNAHSSRVLQGKVIDASTVEIS
;
A
#
# COMPACT_ATOMS: atom_id res chain seq x y z
N MET A 1 -44.52 -44.21 -33.86
CA MET A 1 -45.82 -43.89 -33.21
C MET A 1 -45.92 -42.37 -33.11
N LYS A 2 -46.23 -41.60 -34.17
CA LYS A 2 -47.54 -41.32 -34.82
C LYS A 2 -48.71 -41.09 -33.85
N MET A 3 -49.31 -39.90 -33.98
CA MET A 3 -50.70 -39.43 -33.72
C MET A 3 -50.67 -38.18 -32.83
N LYS A 4 -50.84 -36.93 -33.29
CA LYS A 4 -51.81 -36.29 -34.22
C LYS A 4 -53.24 -36.24 -33.65
N ARG A 5 -53.69 -35.04 -33.27
CA ARG A 5 -55.05 -34.42 -33.41
C ARG A 5 -54.93 -32.97 -32.86
N SER A 6 -54.99 -31.85 -33.60
CA SER A 6 -55.98 -31.29 -34.56
C SER A 6 -57.39 -31.24 -33.96
N ARG A 7 -58.20 -30.17 -34.00
CA ARG A 7 -58.18 -28.84 -34.66
C ARG A 7 -59.49 -28.11 -34.22
N LEU A 8 -59.68 -26.87 -34.71
CA LEU A 8 -60.87 -25.98 -34.70
C LEU A 8 -61.00 -25.09 -33.46
N ALA A 9 -60.89 -23.75 -33.48
CA ALA A 9 -61.14 -22.71 -34.48
C ALA A 9 -62.60 -22.63 -34.97
N ILE A 10 -63.42 -21.78 -34.33
CA ILE A 10 -64.65 -21.20 -34.88
C ILE A 10 -64.83 -19.75 -34.37
N ARG A 11 -64.73 -18.81 -35.33
CA ARG A 11 -65.43 -17.50 -35.50
C ARG A 11 -65.33 -16.45 -34.37
N SER A 12 -64.60 -15.34 -34.49
CA SER A 12 -64.80 -14.14 -35.34
C SER A 12 -66.17 -13.46 -35.24
N ILE A 13 -66.11 -12.22 -34.72
CA ILE A 13 -66.92 -11.02 -35.02
C ILE A 13 -68.30 -10.93 -34.35
N PHE A 14 -68.42 -10.08 -33.31
CA PHE A 14 -69.50 -9.08 -33.18
C PHE A 14 -69.24 -8.09 -32.02
N CYS A 15 -69.46 -6.79 -32.29
CA CYS A 15 -69.56 -5.62 -31.37
C CYS A 15 -68.32 -5.28 -30.51
N MET A 16 -67.54 -4.20 -30.71
CA MET A 16 -67.91 -2.81 -31.06
C MET A 16 -69.26 -2.39 -30.48
N LEU A 17 -69.30 -2.20 -29.16
CA LEU A 17 -70.20 -1.26 -28.46
C LEU A 17 -70.01 -1.46 -26.94
N TRP A 18 -69.15 -0.63 -26.34
CA TRP A 18 -69.31 -0.02 -25.00
C TRP A 18 -68.03 0.75 -24.64
N GLY A 19 -67.65 1.66 -25.53
CA GLY A 19 -66.92 2.85 -25.11
C GLY A 19 -67.94 3.78 -24.46
N GLY A 20 -67.74 4.10 -23.18
CA GLY A 20 -68.55 5.11 -22.49
C GLY A 20 -69.50 4.57 -21.43
N PHE A 21 -68.99 3.88 -20.40
CA PHE A 21 -69.70 3.80 -19.11
C PHE A 21 -68.76 3.48 -17.95
N PHE A 22 -67.66 4.23 -17.80
CA PHE A 22 -66.87 4.21 -16.57
C PHE A 22 -66.27 5.59 -16.25
N CYS A 23 -67.04 6.64 -16.50
CA CYS A 23 -66.79 7.98 -15.99
C CYS A 23 -68.11 8.49 -15.42
N LEU A 24 -68.39 8.14 -14.15
CA LEU A 24 -69.26 8.86 -13.20
C LEU A 24 -69.56 7.94 -11.99
N PHE A 25 -68.52 7.60 -11.23
CA PHE A 25 -68.69 7.32 -9.80
C PHE A 25 -67.47 7.90 -9.04
N VAL A 26 -67.20 9.17 -9.33
CA VAL A 26 -66.41 10.05 -8.47
C VAL A 26 -67.39 10.60 -7.44
N LEU A 27 -67.72 9.82 -6.42
CA LEU A 27 -68.35 10.33 -5.21
C LEU A 27 -67.72 9.65 -3.99
N ALA A 28 -66.92 10.47 -3.30
CA ALA A 28 -66.68 10.43 -1.87
C ALA A 28 -66.05 9.15 -1.29
N PHE A 29 -64.75 8.96 -1.56
CA PHE A 29 -63.89 8.41 -0.51
C PHE A 29 -63.62 9.54 0.49
N PRO A 30 -63.93 9.38 1.80
CA PRO A 30 -63.55 10.37 2.79
C PRO A 30 -62.03 10.51 2.82
N PRO A 31 -61.49 11.75 2.96
CA PRO A 31 -60.04 12.02 3.03
C PRO A 31 -59.35 11.47 4.30
N GLN A 32 -59.98 10.52 5.00
CA GLN A 32 -59.58 10.02 6.32
C GLN A 32 -58.84 8.67 6.25
N ALA A 33 -58.77 8.02 5.09
CA ALA A 33 -58.07 6.74 4.95
C ALA A 33 -56.53 6.89 5.12
N GLU A 34 -55.95 8.02 4.69
CA GLU A 34 -54.53 8.33 4.94
C GLU A 34 -54.24 8.59 6.43
N ALA A 35 -55.24 9.03 7.19
CA ALA A 35 -55.12 9.26 8.63
C ALA A 35 -55.27 7.96 9.45
N LEU A 36 -55.98 6.94 8.95
CA LEU A 36 -56.19 5.68 9.66
C LEU A 36 -55.05 4.67 9.49
N TYR A 37 -54.26 4.77 8.41
CA TYR A 37 -53.15 3.87 8.13
C TYR A 37 -51.82 4.65 7.99
N GLY A 38 -51.35 5.19 9.13
CA GLY A 38 -49.93 5.16 9.47
C GLY A 38 -48.94 5.96 8.62
N GLY A 39 -49.35 7.04 7.94
CA GLY A 39 -48.44 7.90 7.19
C GLY A 39 -47.38 8.64 8.04
N GLY A 40 -47.59 8.74 9.36
CA GLY A 40 -46.68 9.42 10.30
C GLY A 40 -45.65 8.53 11.02
N MET A 41 -45.79 7.20 10.97
CA MET A 41 -44.99 6.31 11.83
C MET A 41 -43.49 6.26 11.47
N GLN A 42 -43.09 6.51 10.22
CA GLN A 42 -41.66 6.42 9.87
C GLN A 42 -40.83 7.62 10.36
N ALA A 43 -41.43 8.80 10.50
CA ALA A 43 -40.75 9.99 10.98
C ALA A 43 -40.56 9.98 12.51
N GLU A 44 -41.49 9.38 13.25
CA GLU A 44 -41.40 9.26 14.71
C GLU A 44 -40.44 8.15 15.18
N VAL A 45 -40.19 7.12 14.36
CA VAL A 45 -39.35 5.97 14.75
C VAL A 45 -37.84 6.24 14.58
N PHE A 46 -37.43 7.19 13.74
CA PHE A 46 -36.01 7.53 13.51
C PHE A 46 -35.76 9.05 13.49
N PRO A 47 -35.86 9.74 14.64
CA PRO A 47 -35.74 11.20 14.71
C PRO A 47 -34.31 11.71 14.47
N GLN A 48 -33.31 10.83 14.54
CA GLN A 48 -31.90 11.22 14.40
C GLN A 48 -31.36 10.78 13.04
N GLN A 49 -30.50 11.60 12.44
CA GLN A 49 -29.78 11.28 11.21
C GLN A 49 -28.29 11.53 11.41
N ILE A 50 -27.47 10.55 11.01
CA ILE A 50 -26.03 10.71 10.87
C ILE A 50 -25.69 10.78 9.38
N SER A 51 -25.08 11.90 8.98
CA SER A 51 -24.69 12.10 7.58
C SER A 51 -23.47 11.25 7.22
N SER A 52 -23.35 10.91 5.94
CA SER A 52 -22.19 10.24 5.37
C SER A 52 -20.90 11.01 5.64
N GLN A 53 -20.95 12.35 5.55
CA GLN A 53 -19.80 13.24 5.84
C GLN A 53 -19.35 13.14 7.30
N LYS A 54 -20.29 13.05 8.26
CA LYS A 54 -19.96 12.89 9.67
C LYS A 54 -19.29 11.53 9.94
N LEU A 55 -19.80 10.46 9.33
CA LEU A 55 -19.17 9.13 9.42
C LEU A 55 -17.76 9.13 8.80
N ALA A 56 -17.60 9.77 7.64
CA ALA A 56 -16.31 9.92 7.00
C ALA A 56 -15.32 10.71 7.88
N GLY A 57 -15.77 11.79 8.53
CA GLY A 57 -14.96 12.58 9.46
C GLY A 57 -14.50 11.78 10.67
N ILE A 58 -15.40 10.99 11.28
CA ILE A 58 -15.05 10.08 12.39
C ILE A 58 -14.00 9.06 11.96
N ALA A 59 -14.18 8.43 10.79
CA ALA A 59 -13.21 7.48 10.27
C ALA A 59 -11.85 8.13 9.97
N ARG A 60 -11.84 9.36 9.44
CA ARG A 60 -10.62 10.12 9.18
C ARG A 60 -9.87 10.42 10.48
N GLN A 61 -10.58 10.93 11.49
CA GLN A 61 -9.98 11.24 12.79
C GLN A 61 -9.36 9.99 13.43
N GLN A 62 -10.04 8.84 13.34
CA GLN A 62 -9.49 7.58 13.85
C GLN A 62 -8.20 7.17 13.13
N LEU A 63 -8.12 7.36 11.81
CA LEU A 63 -6.89 7.11 11.05
C LEU A 63 -5.75 8.03 11.49
N GLU A 64 -6.02 9.31 11.68
CA GLU A 64 -5.01 10.26 12.16
C GLU A 64 -4.49 9.89 13.56
N LEU A 65 -5.38 9.45 14.46
CA LEU A 65 -4.99 8.95 15.79
C LEU A 65 -4.10 7.70 15.71
N GLU A 66 -4.46 6.72 14.89
CA GLU A 66 -3.65 5.50 14.74
C GLU A 66 -2.29 5.79 14.07
N LEU A 67 -2.24 6.69 13.07
CA LEU A 67 -0.97 7.13 12.49
C LEU A 67 -0.07 7.83 13.53
N HIS A 68 -0.66 8.66 14.38
CA HIS A 68 0.06 9.31 15.48
C HIS A 68 0.57 8.28 16.51
N LYS A 69 -0.24 7.27 16.87
CA LYS A 69 0.19 6.19 17.80
C LYS A 69 1.38 5.41 17.27
N ILE A 70 1.44 5.16 15.97
CA ILE A 70 2.56 4.46 15.32
C ILE A 70 3.78 5.41 15.11
N SER A 71 3.68 6.67 15.56
CA SER A 71 4.71 7.70 15.38
C SER A 71 5.05 7.95 13.90
N GLU A 72 4.04 7.85 13.02
CA GLU A 72 4.22 8.13 11.61
C GLU A 72 4.34 9.65 11.37
N THR A 73 5.57 10.10 11.13
CA THR A 73 5.90 11.53 10.95
C THR A 73 5.98 11.94 9.48
N ARG A 74 5.92 10.98 8.55
CA ARG A 74 6.00 11.26 7.12
C ARG A 74 4.76 11.97 6.61
N ARG A 75 4.93 12.74 5.53
CA ARG A 75 3.82 13.41 4.83
C ARG A 75 2.84 12.36 4.34
N HIS A 76 1.58 12.46 4.73
CA HIS A 76 0.56 11.51 4.32
C HIS A 76 -0.71 12.20 3.82
N VAL A 77 -1.44 11.51 2.96
CA VAL A 77 -2.72 11.94 2.39
C VAL A 77 -3.74 10.83 2.62
N LEU A 78 -4.86 11.21 3.22
CA LEU A 78 -6.00 10.33 3.47
C LEU A 78 -7.12 10.69 2.49
N THR A 79 -7.38 9.81 1.54
CA THR A 79 -8.41 10.01 0.50
C THR A 79 -9.58 9.08 0.75
N LEU A 80 -10.77 9.65 0.98
CA LEU A 80 -11.99 8.86 1.11
C LEU A 80 -12.29 8.16 -0.22
N THR A 81 -12.35 6.83 -0.20
CA THR A 81 -12.68 6.01 -1.37
C THR A 81 -14.15 5.63 -1.39
N ASN A 82 -14.70 5.25 -0.22
CA ASN A 82 -16.10 4.90 -0.09
C ASN A 82 -16.60 5.20 1.34
N ALA A 83 -17.81 5.71 1.45
CA ALA A 83 -18.50 5.94 2.71
C ALA A 83 -19.94 5.41 2.62
N PRO A 84 -20.52 4.95 3.76
CA PRO A 84 -21.92 4.60 3.80
C PRO A 84 -22.79 5.81 3.50
N ARG A 85 -24.01 5.58 2.99
CA ARG A 85 -25.04 6.62 2.85
C ARG A 85 -25.48 7.10 4.24
N ASP A 86 -26.19 8.22 4.25
CA ASP A 86 -26.83 8.75 5.44
C ASP A 86 -27.69 7.68 6.14
N ILE A 87 -27.56 7.61 7.46
CA ILE A 87 -28.22 6.59 8.28
C ILE A 87 -29.18 7.30 9.22
N ARG A 88 -30.45 6.89 9.16
CA ARG A 88 -31.46 7.27 10.13
C ARG A 88 -31.39 6.32 11.32
N LEU A 89 -31.44 6.88 12.52
CA LEU A 89 -31.21 6.21 13.79
C LEU A 89 -32.41 6.45 14.71
N PRO A 90 -32.83 5.44 15.50
CA PRO A 90 -33.92 5.60 16.45
C PRO A 90 -33.55 6.60 17.54
N ALA A 91 -34.57 7.07 18.27
CA ALA A 91 -34.35 7.93 19.42
C ALA A 91 -33.50 7.21 20.48
N GLY A 92 -32.60 7.95 21.13
CA GLY A 92 -31.75 7.43 22.20
C GLY A 92 -30.39 8.11 22.24
N ASN A 93 -29.55 7.70 23.19
CA ASN A 93 -28.20 8.22 23.34
C ASN A 93 -27.27 7.54 22.33
N LEU A 94 -26.89 8.28 21.28
CA LEU A 94 -25.98 7.80 20.25
C LEU A 94 -24.52 7.86 20.73
N ARG A 95 -23.88 6.70 20.81
CA ARG A 95 -22.42 6.57 21.00
C ARG A 95 -21.82 5.87 19.78
N TYR A 96 -20.62 6.26 19.38
CA TYR A 96 -19.89 5.62 18.30
C TYR A 96 -18.48 5.25 18.73
N GLU A 97 -17.98 4.16 18.16
CA GLU A 97 -16.60 3.72 18.33
C GLU A 97 -16.01 3.39 16.97
N ALA A 98 -14.87 3.99 16.64
CA ALA A 98 -14.17 3.74 15.39
C ALA A 98 -12.94 2.87 15.67
N GLU A 99 -12.75 1.84 14.86
CA GLU A 99 -11.62 0.91 14.97
C GLU A 99 -11.07 0.58 13.58
N ILE A 100 -9.76 0.34 13.52
CA ILE A 100 -9.08 -0.09 12.32
C ILE A 100 -8.71 -1.56 12.49
N PRO A 101 -9.14 -2.47 11.60
CA PRO A 101 -8.75 -3.86 11.68
C PRO A 101 -7.28 -4.02 11.27
N GLY A 102 -6.45 -4.53 12.20
CA GLY A 102 -5.04 -4.83 11.94
C GLY A 102 -4.16 -3.59 11.74
N GLN A 103 -3.02 -3.78 11.07
CA GLN A 103 -2.05 -2.71 10.81
C GLN A 103 -2.48 -1.84 9.62
N ILE A 104 -2.08 -0.57 9.63
CA ILE A 104 -2.30 0.37 8.52
C ILE A 104 -1.46 -0.08 7.33
N ARG A 105 -2.09 -0.15 6.16
CA ARG A 105 -1.44 -0.51 4.90
C ARG A 105 -1.18 0.74 4.06
N TYR A 106 0.08 1.06 3.82
CA TYR A 106 0.46 2.18 2.95
C TYR A 106 0.24 1.84 1.47
N GLY A 107 -0.21 2.83 0.69
CA GLY A 107 -0.56 2.68 -0.72
C GLY A 107 -1.85 1.88 -0.98
N GLY A 108 -2.43 1.29 0.07
CA GLY A 108 -3.63 0.47 0.01
C GLY A 108 -4.89 1.20 0.46
N VAL A 109 -6.02 0.49 0.33
CA VAL A 109 -7.30 0.92 0.90
C VAL A 109 -7.43 0.31 2.29
N GLN A 110 -7.53 1.18 3.29
CA GLN A 110 -7.74 0.85 4.69
C GLN A 110 -9.24 0.94 5.04
N PRO A 111 -9.88 -0.17 5.47
CA PRO A 111 -11.21 -0.11 6.05
C PRO A 111 -11.15 0.45 7.48
N VAL A 112 -12.10 1.31 7.82
CA VAL A 112 -12.33 1.80 9.19
C VAL A 112 -13.73 1.38 9.58
N HIS A 113 -13.84 0.56 10.63
CA HIS A 113 -15.10 0.09 11.14
C HIS A 113 -15.62 1.08 12.17
N ILE A 114 -16.85 1.53 12.00
CA ILE A 114 -17.53 2.37 12.98
C ILE A 114 -18.70 1.55 13.53
N ARG A 115 -18.69 1.34 14.85
CA ARG A 115 -19.76 0.69 15.61
C ARG A 115 -20.64 1.78 16.20
N LEU A 116 -21.93 1.77 15.86
CA LEU A 116 -22.94 2.70 16.35
C LEU A 116 -23.76 2.03 17.44
N PHE A 117 -23.82 2.65 18.62
CA PHE A 117 -24.54 2.20 19.79
C PHE A 117 -25.66 3.18 20.13
N ILE A 118 -26.81 2.65 20.53
CA ILE A 118 -27.96 3.42 21.00
C ILE A 118 -28.36 2.82 22.34
N ASP A 119 -28.37 3.65 23.38
CA ASP A 119 -28.64 3.22 24.76
C ASP A 119 -27.79 2.00 25.15
N GLU A 120 -26.49 2.10 24.86
CA GLU A 120 -25.45 1.09 25.11
C GLU A 120 -25.57 -0.23 24.32
N LYS A 121 -26.58 -0.37 23.46
CA LYS A 121 -26.74 -1.55 22.58
C LYS A 121 -26.19 -1.28 21.19
N LEU A 122 -25.40 -2.21 20.66
CA LEU A 122 -24.90 -2.13 19.29
C LEU A 122 -26.09 -2.14 18.33
N TYR A 123 -26.29 -1.03 17.63
CA TYR A 123 -27.35 -0.87 16.65
C TYR A 123 -26.88 -1.31 15.27
N ARG A 124 -25.74 -0.79 14.81
CA ARG A 124 -25.23 -1.06 13.46
C ARG A 124 -23.72 -0.90 13.37
N ARG A 125 -23.09 -1.73 12.55
CA ARG A 125 -21.70 -1.56 12.11
C ARG A 125 -21.66 -0.99 10.70
N VAL A 126 -20.83 0.02 10.49
CA VAL A 126 -20.62 0.65 9.19
C VAL A 126 -19.12 0.68 8.88
N ILE A 127 -18.79 0.75 7.60
CA ILE A 127 -17.40 0.70 7.14
C ILE A 127 -17.15 1.88 6.21
N CYS A 128 -16.12 2.66 6.52
CA CYS A 128 -15.58 3.66 5.60
C CYS A 128 -14.25 3.14 5.03
N TYR A 129 -14.00 3.38 3.76
CA TYR A 129 -12.77 2.99 3.09
C TYR A 129 -11.95 4.24 2.76
N TYR A 130 -10.73 4.28 3.27
CA TYR A 130 -9.78 5.35 3.01
C TYR A 130 -8.55 4.80 2.32
N ARG A 131 -8.06 5.48 1.28
CA ARG A 131 -6.74 5.24 0.75
C ARG A 131 -5.74 6.01 1.61
N VAL A 132 -4.74 5.31 2.14
CA VAL A 132 -3.67 5.89 2.96
C VAL A 132 -2.41 5.97 2.11
N GLN A 133 -2.08 7.18 1.66
CA GLN A 133 -0.87 7.43 0.87
C GLN A 133 0.16 8.08 1.76
N VAL A 134 1.30 7.42 1.97
CA VAL A 134 2.42 7.98 2.73
C VAL A 134 3.52 8.29 1.73
N PHE A 135 4.08 9.49 1.83
CA PHE A 135 5.13 9.98 0.96
C PHE A 135 6.44 10.09 1.74
N GLU A 136 7.49 9.60 1.12
CA GLU A 136 8.84 9.63 1.67
C GLU A 136 9.78 10.31 0.68
N LYS A 137 10.74 11.06 1.20
CA LYS A 137 11.79 11.69 0.40
C LYS A 137 12.83 10.63 0.09
N VAL A 138 12.89 10.23 -1.18
CA VAL A 138 13.79 9.17 -1.64
C VAL A 138 14.69 9.69 -2.74
N LEU A 139 15.81 9.01 -2.89
CA LEU A 139 16.76 9.27 -3.96
C LEU A 139 16.28 8.60 -5.24
N VAL A 140 16.21 9.38 -6.31
CA VAL A 140 15.76 8.95 -7.63
C VAL A 140 16.89 9.19 -8.63
N ALA A 141 17.06 8.25 -9.56
CA ALA A 141 18.02 8.39 -10.64
C ALA A 141 17.67 9.61 -11.53
N GLY A 142 18.53 10.63 -11.50
CA GLY A 142 18.41 11.84 -12.32
C GLY A 142 18.75 11.61 -13.79
N MET A 143 19.49 10.54 -14.08
CA MET A 143 19.89 10.06 -15.39
C MET A 143 20.03 8.54 -15.37
N ASN A 144 20.30 7.93 -16.52
CA ASN A 144 20.56 6.49 -16.59
C ASN A 144 21.88 6.14 -15.90
N LEU A 145 21.87 5.17 -14.97
CA LEU A 145 23.05 4.69 -14.26
C LEU A 145 23.47 3.33 -14.81
N GLY A 146 24.72 3.24 -15.28
CA GLY A 146 25.29 2.00 -15.80
C GLY A 146 25.67 0.99 -14.72
N LEU A 147 25.68 -0.28 -15.10
CA LEU A 147 26.22 -1.38 -14.28
C LEU A 147 27.68 -1.09 -13.91
N GLU A 148 28.03 -1.26 -12.63
CA GLU A 148 29.38 -1.04 -12.07
C GLU A 148 29.96 0.37 -12.30
N GLN A 149 29.15 1.33 -12.78
CA GLN A 149 29.60 2.68 -13.04
C GLN A 149 29.55 3.53 -11.76
N ALA A 150 30.54 4.41 -11.59
CA ALA A 150 30.52 5.38 -10.49
C ALA A 150 29.32 6.33 -10.64
N ILE A 151 28.61 6.57 -9.53
CA ILE A 151 27.46 7.47 -9.51
C ILE A 151 27.97 8.89 -9.27
N ALA A 152 27.77 9.77 -10.24
CA ALA A 152 28.12 11.17 -10.08
C ALA A 152 27.15 11.86 -9.09
N PRO A 153 27.60 12.87 -8.32
CA PRO A 153 26.75 13.55 -7.34
C PRO A 153 25.47 14.17 -7.93
N ASN A 154 25.55 14.63 -9.19
CA ASN A 154 24.42 15.21 -9.93
C ASN A 154 23.56 14.16 -10.66
N ALA A 155 23.94 12.87 -10.62
CA ALA A 155 23.21 11.80 -11.26
C ALA A 155 21.98 11.36 -10.46
N VAL A 156 21.78 11.91 -9.27
CA VAL A 156 20.71 11.55 -8.34
C VAL A 156 20.06 12.82 -7.81
N ARG A 157 18.75 12.76 -7.60
CA ARG A 157 17.96 13.86 -7.03
C ARG A 157 17.00 13.31 -5.98
N VAL A 158 16.55 14.18 -5.09
CA VAL A 158 15.54 13.84 -4.08
C VAL A 158 14.15 14.10 -4.65
N GLU A 159 13.27 13.11 -4.58
CA GLU A 159 11.85 13.25 -4.92
C GLU A 159 10.97 12.67 -3.82
N ASP A 160 9.75 13.21 -3.70
CA ASP A 160 8.70 12.63 -2.87
C ASP A 160 8.10 11.43 -3.60
N ARG A 161 8.26 10.23 -3.04
CA ARG A 161 7.68 9.00 -3.58
C ARG A 161 6.67 8.40 -2.62
N GLU A 162 5.57 7.90 -3.18
CA GLU A 162 4.61 7.13 -2.39
C GLU A 162 5.25 5.81 -1.95
N VAL A 163 5.19 5.55 -0.65
CA VAL A 163 5.64 4.30 -0.04
C VAL A 163 4.59 3.23 -0.33
N THR A 164 4.73 2.59 -1.48
CA THR A 164 4.13 1.27 -1.72
C THR A 164 5.03 0.25 -1.04
N GLY A 165 4.50 -0.59 -0.15
CA GLY A 165 5.25 -1.56 0.67
C GLY A 165 6.01 -2.66 -0.09
N GLY A 166 6.80 -2.27 -1.10
CA GLY A 166 7.70 -3.12 -1.86
C GLY A 166 8.86 -3.63 -1.01
N GLN A 167 9.54 -4.63 -1.55
CA GLN A 167 10.55 -5.40 -0.81
C GLN A 167 11.88 -4.67 -0.60
N GLY A 168 12.11 -3.56 -1.30
CA GLY A 168 13.34 -2.77 -1.22
C GLY A 168 13.17 -1.56 -0.30
N ARG A 169 14.12 -1.37 0.62
CA ARG A 169 14.25 -0.12 1.37
C ARG A 169 14.82 0.95 0.42
N TYR A 170 14.09 2.03 0.22
CA TYR A 170 14.57 3.17 -0.55
C TYR A 170 15.73 3.86 0.16
N LEU A 171 16.63 4.45 -0.63
CA LEU A 171 17.72 5.26 -0.11
C LEU A 171 17.23 6.69 0.09
N GLU A 172 17.52 7.26 1.26
CA GLU A 172 17.07 8.60 1.66
C GLU A 172 18.22 9.62 1.64
N LYS A 173 19.45 9.19 1.93
CA LYS A 173 20.62 10.07 2.08
C LYS A 173 21.66 9.82 0.98
N PHE A 174 22.28 10.90 0.48
CA PHE A 174 23.37 10.81 -0.49
C PHE A 174 24.59 10.03 0.04
N GLU A 175 24.80 10.01 1.36
CA GLU A 175 25.83 9.21 2.03
C GLU A 175 25.68 7.71 1.76
N ASP A 176 24.45 7.22 1.57
CA ASP A 176 24.18 5.81 1.29
C ASP A 176 24.58 5.39 -0.13
N ILE A 177 24.82 6.38 -1.01
CA ILE A 177 25.25 6.18 -2.40
C ILE A 177 26.77 6.34 -2.52
N ALA A 178 27.38 7.16 -1.67
CA ALA A 178 28.79 7.54 -1.77
C ALA A 178 29.70 6.30 -1.81
N GLY A 179 30.53 6.21 -2.85
CA GLY A 179 31.47 5.10 -3.03
C GLY A 179 30.83 3.77 -3.40
N ARG A 180 29.53 3.72 -3.73
CA ARG A 180 28.84 2.52 -4.25
C ARG A 180 28.61 2.62 -5.76
N VAL A 181 28.40 1.45 -6.38
CA VAL A 181 28.11 1.30 -7.81
C VAL A 181 26.86 0.46 -8.03
N PRO A 182 26.09 0.69 -9.11
CA PRO A 182 24.92 -0.13 -9.43
C PRO A 182 25.28 -1.59 -9.73
N VAL A 183 24.43 -2.51 -9.27
CA VAL A 183 24.52 -3.96 -9.59
C VAL A 183 23.80 -4.33 -10.88
N ARG A 184 23.05 -3.39 -11.45
CA ARG A 184 22.28 -3.51 -12.68
C ARG A 184 22.11 -2.12 -13.30
N TYR A 185 21.64 -2.07 -14.54
CA TYR A 185 21.23 -0.83 -15.16
C TYR A 185 20.01 -0.23 -14.42
N ILE A 186 20.08 1.06 -14.11
CA ILE A 186 18.99 1.81 -13.45
C ILE A 186 18.56 2.93 -14.39
N GLN A 187 17.28 2.95 -14.72
CA GLN A 187 16.72 3.97 -15.62
C GLN A 187 16.50 5.30 -14.90
N MET A 188 16.61 6.39 -15.65
CA MET A 188 16.20 7.71 -15.17
C MET A 188 14.75 7.68 -14.65
N GLY A 189 14.52 8.33 -13.50
CA GLY A 189 13.22 8.38 -12.84
C GLY A 189 12.93 7.18 -11.92
N GLN A 190 13.82 6.18 -11.88
CA GLN A 190 13.67 5.04 -10.98
C GLN A 190 14.15 5.38 -9.55
N PRO A 191 13.37 5.08 -8.50
CA PRO A 191 13.83 5.18 -7.12
C PRO A 191 14.99 4.23 -6.84
N LEU A 192 15.99 4.70 -6.09
CA LEU A 192 17.13 3.91 -5.68
C LEU A 192 16.78 3.09 -4.43
N GLU A 193 16.92 1.78 -4.55
CA GLU A 193 16.80 0.85 -3.42
C GLU A 193 18.17 0.35 -2.99
N GLN A 194 18.29 -0.03 -1.71
CA GLN A 194 19.54 -0.53 -1.14
C GLN A 194 20.09 -1.78 -1.85
N ASN A 195 19.21 -2.63 -2.39
CA ASN A 195 19.57 -3.84 -3.14
C ASN A 195 20.15 -3.54 -4.54
N MET A 196 20.04 -2.30 -5.04
CA MET A 196 20.52 -1.93 -6.37
C MET A 196 21.97 -1.47 -6.37
N LEU A 197 22.54 -1.19 -5.19
CA LEU A 197 23.89 -0.65 -5.03
C LEU A 197 24.78 -1.63 -4.28
N GLN A 198 26.05 -1.67 -4.65
CA GLN A 198 27.08 -2.46 -3.97
C GLN A 198 28.41 -1.71 -3.95
N ASN A 199 29.37 -2.18 -3.14
CA ASN A 199 30.72 -1.63 -3.15
C ASN A 199 31.42 -1.92 -4.51
N PRO A 200 32.23 -1.02 -5.06
CA PRO A 200 32.98 -1.25 -6.28
C PRO A 200 34.01 -2.36 -6.11
N VAL A 201 34.45 -2.92 -7.24
CA VAL A 201 35.60 -3.83 -7.25
C VAL A 201 36.84 -2.99 -6.99
N VAL A 202 37.55 -3.29 -5.91
CA VAL A 202 38.78 -2.60 -5.52
C VAL A 202 40.03 -3.46 -5.79
N ILE A 203 39.87 -4.78 -5.79
CA ILE A 203 40.93 -5.76 -6.08
C ILE A 203 40.56 -6.54 -7.34
N HIS A 204 41.49 -6.64 -8.29
CA HIS A 204 41.34 -7.44 -9.49
C HIS A 204 42.06 -8.79 -9.34
N SER A 205 41.66 -9.78 -10.13
CA SER A 205 42.40 -11.04 -10.19
C SER A 205 43.82 -10.79 -10.72
N GLY A 206 44.82 -11.42 -10.10
CA GLY A 206 46.24 -11.21 -10.38
C GLY A 206 46.85 -9.99 -9.70
N ALA A 207 46.06 -9.15 -9.01
CA ALA A 207 46.60 -7.98 -8.33
C ALA A 207 47.46 -8.38 -7.11
N PRO A 208 48.61 -7.73 -6.89
CA PRO A 208 49.38 -7.90 -5.66
C PRO A 208 48.61 -7.29 -4.48
N VAL A 209 48.56 -8.02 -3.37
CA VAL A 209 47.85 -7.64 -2.15
C VAL A 209 48.68 -7.94 -0.91
N LYS A 210 48.54 -7.12 0.12
CA LYS A 210 49.09 -7.34 1.45
C LYS A 210 48.11 -8.19 2.27
N LEU A 211 48.56 -9.38 2.63
CA LEU A 211 47.85 -10.26 3.54
C LEU A 211 48.16 -9.82 4.96
N VAL A 212 47.14 -9.52 5.75
CA VAL A 212 47.29 -9.12 7.16
C VAL A 212 46.50 -10.09 8.01
N THR A 213 47.08 -10.56 9.10
CA THR A 213 46.37 -11.33 10.11
C THR A 213 46.82 -10.89 11.49
N ASN A 214 45.91 -10.91 12.46
CA ASN A 214 46.22 -10.65 13.85
C ASN A 214 46.06 -11.96 14.63
N TYR A 215 47.18 -12.46 15.15
CA TYR A 215 47.20 -13.64 15.99
C TYR A 215 47.79 -13.30 17.35
N LYS A 216 46.97 -13.41 18.41
CA LYS A 216 47.37 -13.15 19.80
C LYS A 216 48.03 -11.78 20.03
N GLY A 217 47.57 -10.74 19.33
CA GLY A 217 48.11 -9.38 19.44
C GLY A 217 49.34 -9.11 18.57
N ILE A 218 49.82 -10.10 17.81
CA ILE A 218 50.88 -9.94 16.82
C ILE A 218 50.24 -9.80 15.45
N GLN A 219 50.49 -8.65 14.81
CA GLN A 219 50.11 -8.44 13.41
C GLN A 219 51.17 -9.05 12.49
N VAL A 220 50.78 -10.06 11.72
CA VAL A 220 51.64 -10.67 10.70
C VAL A 220 51.19 -10.15 9.34
N SER A 221 52.14 -9.63 8.55
CA SER A 221 51.89 -9.23 7.17
C SER A 221 52.74 -10.02 6.20
N ALA A 222 52.13 -10.45 5.08
CA ALA A 222 52.80 -11.14 4.00
C ALA A 222 52.32 -10.63 2.64
N GLU A 223 53.12 -10.84 1.59
CA GLU A 223 52.71 -10.55 0.22
C GLU A 223 51.88 -11.70 -0.35
N GLY A 224 50.87 -11.34 -1.15
CA GLY A 224 50.00 -12.28 -1.84
C GLY A 224 49.51 -11.75 -3.18
N ILE A 225 48.89 -12.65 -3.93
CA ILE A 225 48.30 -12.37 -5.23
C ILE A 225 46.82 -12.74 -5.14
N ALA A 226 45.94 -11.79 -5.44
CA ALA A 226 44.51 -12.04 -5.48
C ALA A 226 44.16 -13.01 -6.61
N MET A 227 43.35 -14.04 -6.32
CA MET A 227 42.91 -15.01 -7.33
C MET A 227 41.53 -14.68 -7.92
N GLN A 228 40.83 -13.70 -7.34
CA GLN A 228 39.46 -13.34 -7.69
C GLN A 228 39.25 -11.83 -7.51
N LYS A 229 38.22 -11.28 -8.16
CA LYS A 229 37.79 -9.89 -7.95
C LYS A 229 37.30 -9.70 -6.51
N GLY A 230 37.75 -8.64 -5.86
CA GLY A 230 37.41 -8.31 -4.48
C GLY A 230 36.76 -6.94 -4.35
N ARG A 231 35.68 -6.90 -3.58
CA ARG A 231 35.02 -5.66 -3.13
C ARG A 231 35.29 -5.48 -1.65
N VAL A 232 35.37 -4.24 -1.17
CA VAL A 232 35.54 -3.97 0.26
C VAL A 232 34.48 -4.71 1.07
N GLY A 233 34.91 -5.44 2.10
CA GLY A 233 34.07 -6.28 2.96
C GLY A 233 33.77 -7.68 2.39
N GLY A 234 34.01 -7.91 1.10
CA GLY A 234 33.85 -9.21 0.45
C GLY A 234 34.97 -10.19 0.80
N ARG A 235 34.69 -11.49 0.67
CA ARG A 235 35.70 -12.56 0.85
C ARG A 235 36.28 -12.99 -0.50
N ILE A 236 37.60 -13.07 -0.59
CA ILE A 236 38.30 -13.51 -1.81
C ILE A 236 39.35 -14.57 -1.49
N LYS A 237 39.66 -15.39 -2.50
CA LYS A 237 40.82 -16.29 -2.48
C LYS A 237 42.08 -15.53 -2.88
N VAL A 238 43.15 -15.73 -2.12
CA VAL A 238 44.46 -15.10 -2.33
C VAL A 238 45.54 -16.17 -2.24
N ARG A 239 46.58 -16.07 -3.06
CA ARG A 239 47.75 -16.96 -3.00
C ARG A 239 48.88 -16.21 -2.30
N ASN A 240 49.46 -16.79 -1.27
CA ASN A 240 50.65 -16.23 -0.63
C ASN A 240 51.86 -16.34 -1.59
N ALA A 241 52.59 -15.24 -1.77
CA ALA A 241 53.70 -15.18 -2.73
C ALA A 241 54.90 -16.06 -2.33
N HIS A 242 55.14 -16.25 -1.03
CA HIS A 242 56.27 -17.04 -0.52
C HIS A 242 55.95 -18.53 -0.41
N SER A 243 54.78 -18.88 0.13
CA SER A 243 54.43 -20.28 0.42
C SER A 243 53.60 -20.96 -0.66
N SER A 244 53.15 -20.20 -1.68
CA SER A 244 52.20 -20.66 -2.71
C SER A 244 50.87 -21.21 -2.18
N ARG A 245 50.59 -21.10 -0.87
CA ARG A 245 49.33 -21.56 -0.27
C ARG A 245 48.19 -20.62 -0.63
N VAL A 246 47.02 -21.20 -0.93
CA VAL A 246 45.80 -20.44 -1.18
C VAL A 246 45.07 -20.25 0.14
N LEU A 247 44.82 -19.00 0.48
CA LEU A 247 44.14 -18.55 1.69
C LEU A 247 42.84 -17.83 1.29
N GLN A 248 41.91 -17.72 2.23
CA GLN A 248 40.70 -16.94 2.07
C GLN A 248 40.72 -15.81 3.09
N GLY A 249 40.35 -14.60 2.66
CA GLY A 249 40.33 -13.44 3.52
C GLY A 249 39.29 -12.41 3.12
N LYS A 250 39.05 -11.46 4.02
CA LYS A 250 38.15 -10.33 3.84
C LYS A 250 38.92 -9.14 3.27
N VAL A 251 38.42 -8.54 2.20
CA VAL A 251 39.02 -7.34 1.61
C VAL A 251 38.77 -6.13 2.53
N ILE A 252 39.83 -5.45 2.91
CA ILE A 252 39.77 -4.24 3.75
C ILE A 252 39.81 -3.00 2.86
N ASP A 253 40.74 -2.96 1.91
CA ASP A 253 40.94 -1.84 0.97
C ASP A 253 41.42 -2.34 -0.40
N ALA A 254 41.86 -1.44 -1.28
CA ALA A 254 42.31 -1.77 -2.64
C ALA A 254 43.57 -2.64 -2.72
N SER A 255 44.31 -2.77 -1.62
CA SER A 255 45.58 -3.49 -1.53
C SER A 255 45.67 -4.46 -0.37
N THR A 256 44.77 -4.41 0.62
CA THR A 256 44.87 -5.15 1.87
C THR A 256 43.76 -6.18 2.01
N VAL A 257 44.14 -7.41 2.39
CA VAL A 257 43.22 -8.51 2.67
C VAL A 257 43.52 -9.07 4.06
N GLU A 258 42.50 -9.08 4.91
CA GLU A 258 42.56 -9.66 6.25
C GLU A 258 42.31 -11.17 6.19
N ILE A 259 43.25 -11.97 6.68
CA ILE A 259 43.12 -13.43 6.82
C ILE A 259 42.67 -13.74 8.24
N SER A 260 41.55 -14.44 8.37
CA SER A 260 40.97 -14.94 9.63
C SER A 260 41.03 -16.46 9.69
#